data_AF-A0A946N9B3-F1
#
_entry.id   AF-A0A946N9B3-F1
#
_cell.length_a   1.000
_cell.length_b   1.000
_cell.length_c   1.000
_cell.angle_alpha   90.00
_cell.angle_beta   90.00
_cell.angle_gamma   90.00
#
_symmetry.space_group_name_H-M   'P 1'
#
loop_
_entity.id
_entity.type
_entity.pdbx_description
1 polymer ?
#
loop_
_entity_poly.entity_id
_entity_poly.type
_entity_poly.pdbx_seq_one_letter_code
_entity_poly.pdbx_strand_id
1 'polypeptide(L)' 'MTLIQTIHYTNSISEFYLNKDKNSITELKYLPDGRIKEYNVKDSDIRLKRILQITDVKK' A
#
# COMPACT_ATOMS: atom_id res chain seq x y z
N MET A 1 -7.48 -9.75 3.46
CA MET A 1 -6.49 -8.67 3.28
C MET A 1 -6.72 -7.62 4.35
N THR A 2 -5.67 -6.96 4.83
CA THR A 2 -5.76 -5.96 5.91
C THR A 2 -5.13 -4.66 5.44
N LEU A 3 -5.84 -3.53 5.57
CA LEU A 3 -5.27 -2.20 5.31
C LEU A 3 -4.16 -1.94 6.34
N ILE A 4 -2.94 -1.70 5.87
CA ILE A 4 -1.77 -1.46 6.74
C ILE A 4 -1.29 -0.01 6.69
N GLN A 5 -1.49 0.68 5.57
CA GLN A 5 -1.05 2.05 5.40
C GLN A 5 -1.92 2.77 4.36
N THR A 6 -2.18 4.06 4.62
CA THR A 6 -2.73 4.99 3.63
C THR A 6 -1.75 6.14 3.44
N ILE A 7 -1.50 6.54 2.20
CA ILE A 7 -0.67 7.69 1.84
C ILE A 7 -1.51 8.64 1.01
N HIS A 8 -1.62 9.88 1.46
CA HIS A 8 -2.26 10.96 0.72
C HIS A 8 -1.19 11.71 -0.07
N TYR A 9 -1.28 11.64 -1.40
CA TYR A 9 -0.51 12.48 -2.31
C TYR A 9 -1.36 13.68 -2.73
N THR A 10 -0.74 14.70 -3.32
CA THR A 10 -1.41 15.92 -3.79
C THR A 10 -2.64 15.64 -4.65
N ASN A 11 -2.55 14.63 -5.53
CA ASN A 11 -3.58 14.30 -6.52
C ASN A 11 -3.94 12.80 -6.51
N SER A 12 -3.72 12.07 -5.41
CA SER A 12 -4.14 10.66 -5.34
C SER A 12 -4.07 10.15 -3.92
N ILE A 13 -4.80 9.09 -3.64
CA ILE A 13 -4.68 8.34 -2.39
C ILE A 13 -4.16 6.95 -2.75
N SER A 14 -3.16 6.46 -2.02
CA SER A 14 -2.72 5.06 -2.11
C SER A 14 -3.01 4.34 -0.80
N GLU A 15 -3.76 3.26 -0.90
CA GLU A 15 -4.02 2.33 0.20
C GLU A 15 -3.20 1.05 -0.01
N PHE A 16 -2.49 0.63 1.04
CA PHE A 16 -1.65 -0.56 1.01
C PHE A 16 -2.26 -1.64 1.87
N TYR A 17 -2.46 -2.81 1.28
CA TYR A 17 -3.09 -3.96 1.92
C TYR A 17 -2.11 -5.11 2.03
N LEU A 18 -1.95 -5.64 3.24
CA LEU A 18 -1.20 -6.86 3.47
C LEU A 18 -2.09 -8.08 3.21
N ASN A 19 -1.59 -8.98 2.37
CA ASN A 19 -2.08 -10.34 2.25
C ASN A 19 -1.12 -11.27 3.03
N LYS A 20 -1.54 -11.66 4.24
CA LYS A 20 -0.73 -12.52 5.12
C LYS A 20 -0.50 -13.92 4.52
N ASP A 21 -1.51 -14.49 3.87
CA ASP A 21 -1.43 -15.84 3.32
C ASP A 21 -0.44 -15.92 2.15
N LYS A 22 -0.39 -14.85 1.34
CA LYS A 22 0.49 -14.77 0.16
C LYS A 22 1.79 -14.00 0.42
N ASN A 23 2.04 -13.60 1.67
CA ASN A 23 3.14 -12.72 2.06
C ASN A 23 3.40 -11.57 1.04
N SER A 24 2.34 -10.90 0.62
CA SER A 24 2.40 -9.88 -0.44
C SER A 24 1.62 -8.64 -0.06
N ILE A 25 2.00 -7.50 -0.65
CA ILE A 25 1.32 -6.23 -0.46
C ILE A 25 0.72 -5.76 -1.79
N THR A 26 -0.53 -5.34 -1.73
CA THR A 26 -1.25 -4.73 -2.85
C THR A 26 -1.45 -3.25 -2.57
N GLU A 27 -1.15 -2.40 -3.55
CA GLU A 27 -1.48 -0.97 -3.54
C GLU A 27 -2.74 -0.73 -4.38
N LEU A 28 -3.75 -0.10 -3.79
CA LEU A 28 -4.87 0.50 -4.50
C LEU A 28 -4.66 2.00 -4.58
N LYS A 29 -4.49 2.52 -5.80
CA LYS A 29 -4.28 3.94 -6.06
C LYS A 29 -5.54 4.58 -6.65
N TYR A 30 -6.16 5.45 -5.87
CA TYR A 30 -7.31 6.26 -6.25
C TYR A 30 -6.83 7.54 -6.94
N LEU A 31 -7.23 7.73 -8.19
CA LEU A 31 -6.87 8.87 -9.02
C LEU A 31 -7.98 9.94 -8.99
N PRO A 32 -7.68 11.21 -9.33
CA PRO A 32 -8.65 12.31 -9.25
C PRO A 32 -9.83 12.16 -10.20
N ASP A 33 -9.64 11.42 -11.28
CA ASP A 33 -10.66 11.13 -12.29
C ASP A 33 -11.59 9.96 -11.89
N GLY A 34 -11.50 9.49 -10.64
CA GLY A 34 -12.28 8.39 -10.12
C GLY A 34 -11.78 7.01 -10.53
N ARG A 35 -10.70 6.90 -11.32
CA ARG A 35 -10.10 5.60 -11.66
C ARG A 35 -9.34 5.04 -10.48
N ILE A 36 -9.39 3.72 -10.34
CA ILE A 36 -8.61 2.96 -9.35
C ILE A 36 -7.62 2.10 -10.11
N LYS A 37 -6.36 2.14 -9.70
CA LYS A 37 -5.30 1.25 -10.21
C LYS A 37 -4.82 0.33 -9.10
N GLU A 38 -4.68 -0.95 -9.43
CA GLU A 38 -4.12 -1.96 -8.54
C GLU A 38 -2.67 -2.26 -8.94
N TYR A 39 -1.80 -2.34 -7.94
CA TYR A 39 -0.40 -2.69 -8.12
C TYR A 39 0.02 -3.77 -7.11
N ASN A 40 0.83 -4.71 -7.56
CA ASN A 40 1.56 -5.61 -6.67
C ASN A 40 2.87 -4.93 -6.24
N VAL A 41 3.03 -4.68 -4.93
CA VAL A 41 4.24 -4.07 -4.38
C VAL A 41 5.32 -5.13 -4.30
N LYS A 42 6.39 -4.94 -5.07
CA LYS A 42 7.56 -5.83 -5.11
C LYS A 42 8.60 -5.42 -4.07
N ASP A 43 9.49 -6.35 -3.73
CA ASP A 43 10.60 -6.12 -2.78
C ASP A 43 11.54 -4.97 -3.17
N SER A 44 11.63 -4.66 -4.46
CA SER A 44 12.42 -3.54 -4.98
C SER A 44 11.74 -2.17 -4.82
N ASP A 45 10.48 -2.11 -4.38
CA ASP A 45 9.80 -0.84 -4.14
C ASP A 45 10.38 -0.15 -2.90
N ILE A 46 10.96 1.02 -3.09
CA ILE A 46 11.59 1.80 -2.02
C ILE A 46 10.61 2.16 -0.89
N ARG A 47 9.30 2.22 -1.18
CA ARG A 47 8.26 2.55 -0.21
C ARG A 47 7.98 1.38 0.73
N LEU A 48 8.32 0.15 0.34
CA LEU A 48 8.05 -1.06 1.10
C LEU A 48 8.68 -1.04 2.49
N LYS A 49 9.94 -0.61 2.62
CA LYS A 49 10.62 -0.49 3.92
C LYS A 49 9.84 0.39 4.89
N ARG A 50 9.33 1.52 4.41
CA ARG A 50 8.55 2.47 5.22
C ARG A 50 7.19 1.88 5.61
N ILE A 51 6.52 1.19 4.69
CA ILE A 51 5.22 0.54 4.93
C ILE A 51 5.37 -0.56 6.01
N LEU A 52 6.40 -1.39 5.91
CA LEU A 52 6.66 -2.47 6.85
C LEU A 52 7.06 -1.96 8.24
N GLN A 53 7.91 -0.94 8.33
CA GLN A 53 8.28 -0.34 9.62
C GLN A 53 7.07 0.18 10.41
N ILE A 54 6.10 0.84 9.74
CA ILE A 54 4.90 1.35 10.41
C ILE A 54 3.99 0.21 10.87
N THR A 55 3.94 -0.88 10.12
CA THR A 55 3.12 -2.05 10.45
C THR A 55 3.68 -2.78 11.67
N ASP A 56 5.01 -2.91 11.76
CA ASP A 56 5.69 -3.58 12.88
C ASP A 56 5.55 -2.79 14.20
N VAL A 57 5.58 -1.45 14.13
CA VAL A 57 5.39 -0.57 15.30
C VAL A 57 3.96 -0.61 15.87
N LYS A 58 2.97 -1.00 15.08
CA LYS A 58 1.57 -1.11 15.52
C LYS A 58 1.21 -2.47 16.15
N LYS A 59 2.18 -3.37 16.30
CA LYS A 59 2.01 -4.71 16.84
C LYS A 59 2.23 -4.76 18.34
#